data_AF-A0A8S1GQ28-F1
#
_entry.id   AF-A0A8S1GQ28-F1
#
_cell.length_a   1.000
_cell.length_b   1.000
_cell.length_c   1.000
_cell.angle_alpha   90.00
_cell.angle_beta   90.00
_cell.angle_gamma   90.00
#
_symmetry.space_group_name_H-M   'P 1'
#
loop_
_entity.id
_entity.type
_entity.pdbx_description
1 polymer ?
#
loop_
_entity_poly.entity_id
_entity_poly.type
_entity_poly.pdbx_seq_one_letter_code
_entity_poly.pdbx_strand_id
1 'polypeptide(L)'
;MSSGRRRAAIALPPVNEFDQPLIGFDYKIDVPLLSPIHQHTFRPSSLQQVVDETHFSKNEVRAIYRAFKETSPNAVINKVILREKFAELFPHGDIEHYSDLLFDTFDNDGNGTINFQEFVKALSILCRGTMDEKLDWLYKLYDPKDKGEVTWHRLYYVITSMDDLMGRKAKPSYTREQKHERASQVFQKFDVGNKGRITKEDFIRICKTDRTILNSISALYTILPG
;
A
#
# COMPACT_ATOMS: atom_id res chain seq x y z
N MET A 1 29.96 11.54 32.58
CA MET A 1 29.13 10.32 32.53
C MET A 1 27.66 10.73 32.57
N SER A 2 26.92 10.59 31.47
CA SER A 2 25.50 10.21 31.46
C SER A 2 25.10 9.97 30.00
N SER A 3 24.83 8.70 29.69
CA SER A 3 24.50 8.18 28.36
C SER A 3 22.98 8.19 28.19
N GLY A 4 22.47 9.13 27.40
CA GLY A 4 21.06 9.19 27.00
C GLY A 4 20.84 8.40 25.71
N ARG A 5 20.58 7.10 25.82
CA ARG A 5 20.18 6.22 24.69
C ARG A 5 18.84 6.69 24.11
N ARG A 6 18.88 7.37 22.96
CA ARG A 6 17.68 7.65 22.16
C ARG A 6 17.24 6.36 21.46
N ARG A 7 16.04 5.89 21.79
CA ARG A 7 15.42 4.68 21.24
C ARG A 7 15.00 4.93 19.79
N ALA A 8 15.40 4.05 18.88
CA ALA A 8 14.99 4.09 17.48
C ALA A 8 13.50 3.74 17.38
N ALA A 9 12.66 4.78 17.22
CA ALA A 9 11.29 4.64 16.78
C ALA A 9 11.32 4.16 15.32
N ILE A 10 10.51 3.16 14.99
CA ILE A 10 10.20 2.80 13.60
C ILE A 10 9.45 3.99 13.00
N ALA A 11 10.21 4.87 12.36
CA ALA A 11 9.72 6.13 11.86
C ALA A 11 8.84 5.88 10.63
N LEU A 12 7.52 5.90 10.85
CA LEU A 12 6.62 6.49 9.87
C LEU A 12 6.75 8.02 9.91
N PRO A 13 6.46 8.69 8.79
CA PRO A 13 6.57 10.14 8.70
C PRO A 13 5.67 10.86 9.74
N PRO A 14 6.09 12.03 10.24
CA PRO A 14 5.29 12.85 11.13
C PRO A 14 4.03 13.38 10.41
N VAL A 15 2.92 13.42 11.14
CA VAL A 15 1.54 13.71 10.71
C VAL A 15 1.33 15.13 10.14
N ASN A 16 2.32 16.03 10.24
CA ASN A 16 2.09 17.48 10.10
C ASN A 16 2.43 18.09 8.72
N GLU A 17 2.66 17.32 7.66
CA GLU A 17 2.95 17.88 6.32
C GLU A 17 1.79 17.79 5.30
N PHE A 18 0.60 17.32 5.70
CA PHE A 18 -0.56 17.17 4.81
C PHE A 18 -1.60 18.30 4.86
N ASP A 19 -1.36 19.38 5.61
CA ASP A 19 -2.25 20.56 5.65
C ASP A 19 -2.00 21.54 4.50
N GLN A 20 -2.16 21.08 3.25
CA GLN A 20 -2.42 21.99 2.14
C GLN A 20 -3.77 21.63 1.49
N PRO A 21 -4.70 22.59 1.38
CA PRO A 21 -5.98 22.34 0.74
C PRO A 21 -5.77 22.03 -0.74
N LEU A 22 -6.09 20.80 -1.14
CA LEU A 22 -6.21 20.46 -2.56
C LEU A 22 -7.42 21.20 -3.13
N ILE A 23 -7.15 21.83 -4.27
CA ILE A 23 -8.03 22.69 -5.06
C ILE A 23 -9.41 22.03 -5.26
N GLY A 24 -10.46 22.80 -4.98
CA GLY A 24 -11.85 22.34 -5.02
C GLY A 24 -12.29 21.85 -6.40
N PHE A 25 -12.82 20.64 -6.44
CA PHE A 25 -13.58 20.13 -7.59
C PHE A 25 -15.04 20.55 -7.43
N ASP A 26 -15.40 21.61 -8.16
CA ASP A 26 -16.77 22.11 -8.25
C ASP A 26 -17.61 21.11 -9.08
N TYR A 27 -18.65 20.54 -8.47
CA TYR A 27 -19.54 19.57 -9.09
C TYR A 27 -20.56 20.30 -9.97
N LYS A 28 -20.41 20.16 -11.29
CA LYS A 28 -21.52 20.18 -12.26
C LYS A 28 -20.97 19.80 -13.65
N ILE A 29 -21.64 18.88 -14.34
CA ILE A 29 -22.17 19.05 -15.69
C ILE A 29 -22.77 17.73 -16.19
N ASP A 30 -23.90 17.90 -16.85
CA ASP A 30 -24.80 16.91 -17.43
C ASP A 30 -24.14 15.92 -18.39
N VAL A 31 -24.60 14.66 -18.35
CA VAL A 31 -24.17 13.58 -19.24
C VAL A 31 -25.21 13.38 -20.34
N PRO A 32 -24.91 13.66 -21.63
CA PRO A 32 -25.73 13.17 -22.73
C PRO A 32 -25.40 11.70 -22.99
N LEU A 33 -26.46 10.91 -23.10
CA LEU A 33 -26.50 9.47 -23.42
C LEU A 33 -25.58 9.11 -24.61
N LEU A 34 -24.67 8.16 -24.40
CA LEU A 34 -23.90 7.52 -25.49
C LEU A 34 -24.26 6.02 -25.64
N SER A 35 -24.17 5.60 -26.89
CA SER A 35 -24.87 4.54 -27.64
C SER A 35 -24.37 3.08 -27.46
N PRO A 36 -25.12 2.06 -27.96
CA PRO A 36 -25.11 0.66 -27.46
C PRO A 36 -24.01 -0.31 -27.94
N ILE A 37 -22.81 0.11 -28.35
CA ILE A 37 -21.91 -0.78 -29.13
C ILE A 37 -20.72 -1.41 -28.34
N HIS A 38 -20.56 -1.17 -27.04
CA HIS A 38 -19.46 -1.80 -26.27
C HIS A 38 -19.92 -2.77 -25.16
N GLN A 39 -20.80 -3.71 -25.53
CA GLN A 39 -21.24 -4.83 -24.67
C GLN A 39 -20.33 -6.07 -24.78
N HIS A 40 -19.01 -5.90 -24.69
CA HIS A 40 -18.16 -6.93 -24.09
C HIS A 40 -17.80 -6.51 -22.68
N THR A 41 -18.85 -6.25 -21.90
CA THR A 41 -18.82 -6.02 -20.47
C THR A 41 -18.40 -7.31 -19.78
N PHE A 42 -17.18 -7.33 -19.27
CA PHE A 42 -16.74 -8.16 -18.15
C PHE A 42 -17.93 -8.29 -17.18
N ARG A 43 -18.43 -9.51 -16.97
CA ARG A 43 -19.44 -9.77 -15.94
C ARG A 43 -18.67 -9.82 -14.62
N PRO A 44 -18.72 -8.77 -13.77
CA PRO A 44 -18.15 -8.92 -12.45
C PRO A 44 -18.88 -10.07 -11.76
N SER A 45 -18.13 -10.93 -11.08
CA SER A 45 -18.58 -11.62 -9.87
C SER A 45 -19.60 -10.70 -9.19
N SER A 46 -20.84 -11.17 -8.99
CA SER A 46 -22.00 -10.26 -8.79
C SER A 46 -21.65 -9.12 -7.84
N LEU A 47 -22.06 -7.87 -8.13
CA LEU A 47 -21.74 -6.72 -7.26
C LEU A 47 -22.08 -6.97 -5.78
N GLN A 48 -23.01 -7.90 -5.53
CA GLN A 48 -23.30 -8.45 -4.21
C GLN A 48 -22.13 -9.22 -3.58
N GLN A 49 -21.50 -10.13 -4.31
CA GLN A 49 -20.30 -10.84 -3.85
C GLN A 49 -19.17 -9.88 -3.44
N VAL A 50 -18.96 -8.81 -4.21
CA VAL A 50 -17.95 -7.79 -3.85
C VAL A 50 -18.32 -7.06 -2.56
N VAL A 51 -19.61 -6.77 -2.37
CA VAL A 51 -20.11 -6.18 -1.12
C VAL A 51 -19.93 -7.15 0.05
N ASP A 52 -20.20 -8.44 -0.16
CA ASP A 52 -20.09 -9.46 0.89
C ASP A 52 -18.62 -9.76 1.26
N GLU A 53 -17.68 -9.56 0.33
CA GLU A 53 -16.24 -9.77 0.51
C GLU A 53 -15.48 -8.49 0.94
N THR A 54 -16.17 -7.36 1.14
CA THR A 54 -15.54 -6.09 1.53
C THR A 54 -16.25 -5.41 2.68
N HIS A 55 -15.56 -4.46 3.32
CA HIS A 55 -16.09 -3.60 4.37
C HIS A 55 -16.83 -2.37 3.81
N PHE A 56 -17.25 -2.42 2.54
CA PHE A 56 -17.92 -1.33 1.84
C PHE A 56 -19.39 -1.64 1.60
N SER A 57 -20.23 -0.62 1.76
CA SER A 57 -21.63 -0.68 1.38
C SER A 57 -21.79 -0.76 -0.14
N LYS A 58 -22.95 -1.23 -0.59
CA LYS A 58 -23.31 -1.29 -2.02
C LYS A 58 -23.17 0.05 -2.75
N ASN A 59 -23.44 1.17 -2.07
CA ASN A 59 -23.32 2.50 -2.68
C ASN A 59 -21.85 2.92 -2.83
N GLU A 60 -21.01 2.60 -1.85
CA GLU A 60 -19.56 2.85 -1.90
C GLU A 60 -18.90 2.00 -2.98
N VAL A 61 -19.21 0.70 -3.06
CA VAL A 61 -18.70 -0.17 -4.13
C VAL A 61 -19.06 0.39 -5.51
N ARG A 62 -20.27 0.93 -5.69
CA ARG A 62 -20.66 1.60 -6.96
C ARG A 62 -19.87 2.87 -7.23
N ALA A 63 -19.62 3.69 -6.21
CA ALA A 63 -18.83 4.91 -6.36
C ALA A 63 -17.38 4.60 -6.74
N ILE A 64 -16.77 3.62 -6.06
CA ILE A 64 -15.42 3.13 -6.37
C ILE A 64 -15.37 2.55 -7.79
N TYR A 65 -16.38 1.79 -8.22
CA TYR A 65 -16.44 1.26 -9.58
C TYR A 65 -16.49 2.35 -10.65
N ARG A 66 -17.23 3.45 -10.40
CA ARG A 66 -17.28 4.59 -11.32
C ARG A 66 -15.92 5.26 -11.44
N ALA A 67 -15.28 5.59 -10.32
CA ALA A 67 -13.94 6.17 -10.30
C ALA A 67 -12.89 5.27 -10.97
N PHE A 68 -12.99 3.95 -10.76
CA PHE A 68 -12.12 2.96 -11.38
C PHE A 68 -12.29 2.93 -12.91
N LYS A 69 -13.53 3.01 -13.41
CA LYS A 69 -13.84 3.07 -14.85
C LYS A 69 -13.41 4.36 -15.52
N GLU A 70 -13.50 5.48 -14.82
CA GLU A 70 -12.99 6.79 -15.29
C GLU A 70 -11.46 6.76 -15.42
N THR A 71 -10.79 6.11 -14.47
CA THR A 71 -9.32 5.98 -14.47
C THR A 71 -8.82 5.00 -15.53
N SER A 72 -9.57 3.93 -15.81
CA SER A 72 -9.27 2.94 -16.84
C SER A 72 -10.52 2.52 -17.62
N PRO A 73 -10.67 2.97 -18.88
CA PRO A 73 -11.83 2.62 -19.72
C PRO A 73 -12.02 1.10 -19.87
N ASN A 74 -10.91 0.37 -19.92
CA ASN A 74 -10.87 -1.09 -20.06
C ASN A 74 -11.20 -1.84 -18.76
N ALA A 75 -11.43 -1.15 -17.64
CA ALA A 75 -11.62 -1.74 -16.30
C ALA A 75 -10.49 -2.68 -15.86
N VAL A 76 -9.25 -2.35 -16.24
CA VAL A 76 -8.04 -3.03 -15.76
C VAL A 76 -6.97 -1.98 -15.49
N ILE A 77 -6.25 -2.12 -14.38
CA ILE A 77 -5.10 -1.27 -14.06
C ILE A 77 -3.84 -2.09 -14.27
N ASN A 78 -2.94 -1.63 -15.13
CA ASN A 78 -1.62 -2.24 -15.30
C ASN A 78 -0.55 -1.41 -14.56
N LYS A 79 0.69 -1.91 -14.52
CA LYS A 79 1.80 -1.21 -13.85
C LYS A 79 2.02 0.22 -14.36
N VAL A 80 1.80 0.48 -15.64
CA VAL A 80 1.95 1.82 -16.24
C VAL A 80 0.91 2.79 -15.68
N ILE A 81 -0.37 2.41 -15.70
CA ILE A 81 -1.46 3.23 -15.18
C ILE A 81 -1.26 3.50 -13.69
N LEU A 82 -0.87 2.47 -12.92
CA LEU A 82 -0.62 2.64 -11.48
C LEU A 82 0.53 3.62 -11.22
N ARG A 83 1.64 3.50 -11.97
CA ARG A 83 2.77 4.43 -11.88
C ARG A 83 2.38 5.88 -12.21
N GLU A 84 1.61 6.10 -13.27
CA GLU A 84 1.11 7.43 -13.62
C GLU A 84 0.31 8.06 -12.47
N LYS A 85 -0.59 7.28 -11.84
CA LYS A 85 -1.35 7.74 -10.67
C LYS A 85 -0.46 8.00 -9.45
N PHE A 86 0.59 7.19 -9.25
CA PHE A 86 1.57 7.43 -8.19
C PHE A 86 2.40 8.70 -8.44
N ALA A 87 2.72 9.02 -9.70
CA ALA A 87 3.45 10.23 -10.05
C ALA A 87 2.63 11.49 -9.73
N GLU A 88 1.31 11.43 -9.92
CA GLU A 88 0.39 12.52 -9.54
C GLU A 88 0.40 12.76 -8.02
N LEU A 89 0.45 11.70 -7.21
CA LEU A 89 0.45 11.77 -5.74
C LEU A 89 1.83 12.13 -5.16
N PHE A 90 2.91 11.69 -5.80
CA PHE A 90 4.28 11.83 -5.33
C PHE A 90 5.17 12.46 -6.42
N PRO A 91 4.95 13.73 -6.81
CA PRO A 91 5.64 14.38 -7.94
C PRO A 91 7.16 14.56 -7.73
N HIS A 92 7.68 14.22 -6.55
CA HIS A 92 9.08 14.35 -6.18
C HIS A 92 9.70 13.04 -5.67
N GLY A 93 8.92 11.95 -5.63
CA GLY A 93 9.36 10.63 -5.20
C GLY A 93 9.94 9.83 -6.36
N ASP A 94 10.83 8.90 -6.03
CA ASP A 94 11.15 7.80 -6.95
C ASP A 94 10.09 6.72 -6.79
N ILE A 95 9.13 6.72 -7.70
CA ILE A 95 7.91 5.91 -7.61
C ILE A 95 8.08 4.50 -8.18
N GLU A 96 9.13 4.22 -8.96
CA GLU A 96 9.21 2.98 -9.76
C GLU A 96 9.22 1.74 -8.87
N HIS A 97 10.11 1.71 -7.88
CA HIS A 97 10.30 0.52 -7.05
C HIS A 97 9.12 0.25 -6.11
N TYR A 98 8.55 1.30 -5.51
CA TYR A 98 7.44 1.14 -4.56
C TYR A 98 6.09 0.91 -5.26
N SER A 99 5.85 1.53 -6.42
CA SER A 99 4.64 1.26 -7.21
C SER A 99 4.59 -0.19 -7.69
N ASP A 100 5.72 -0.78 -8.07
CA ASP A 100 5.80 -2.20 -8.42
C ASP A 100 5.54 -3.11 -7.23
N LEU A 101 6.09 -2.77 -6.06
CA LEU A 101 5.82 -3.49 -4.82
C LEU A 101 4.34 -3.50 -4.46
N LEU A 102 3.68 -2.35 -4.57
CA LEU A 102 2.25 -2.24 -4.33
C LEU A 102 1.43 -2.93 -5.42
N PHE A 103 1.85 -2.86 -6.67
CA PHE A 103 1.15 -3.58 -7.73
C PHE A 103 1.07 -5.08 -7.41
N ASP A 104 2.20 -5.67 -7.01
CA ASP A 104 2.30 -7.08 -6.69
C ASP A 104 1.47 -7.48 -5.44
N THR A 105 1.02 -6.53 -4.60
CA THR A 105 0.09 -6.83 -3.48
C THR A 105 -1.38 -6.69 -3.85
N PHE A 106 -1.69 -6.03 -4.96
CA PHE A 106 -3.04 -5.88 -5.49
C PHE A 106 -3.34 -7.00 -6.51
N ASP A 107 -2.40 -7.33 -7.39
CA ASP A 107 -2.48 -8.39 -8.40
C ASP A 107 -2.37 -9.77 -7.72
N ASN A 108 -3.51 -10.33 -7.30
CA ASN A 108 -3.55 -11.55 -6.50
C ASN A 108 -3.43 -12.81 -7.37
N ASP A 109 -3.86 -12.75 -8.63
CA ASP A 109 -3.74 -13.86 -9.56
C ASP A 109 -2.44 -13.84 -10.38
N GLY A 110 -1.67 -12.76 -10.29
CA GLY A 110 -0.36 -12.61 -10.92
C GLY A 110 -0.44 -12.46 -12.44
N ASN A 111 -1.59 -12.04 -12.96
CA ASN A 111 -1.82 -11.92 -14.40
C ASN A 111 -1.21 -10.64 -15.01
N GLY A 112 -0.62 -9.77 -14.18
CA GLY A 112 -0.02 -8.50 -14.60
C GLY A 112 -1.01 -7.35 -14.75
N THR A 113 -2.26 -7.53 -14.31
CA THR A 113 -3.34 -6.53 -14.33
C THR A 113 -4.19 -6.63 -13.06
N ILE A 114 -4.50 -5.49 -12.46
CA ILE A 114 -5.40 -5.39 -11.32
C ILE A 114 -6.81 -5.16 -11.85
N ASN A 115 -7.70 -6.10 -11.59
CA ASN A 115 -9.12 -5.95 -11.91
C ASN A 115 -9.87 -5.20 -10.78
N PHE A 116 -11.14 -4.86 -11.03
CA PHE A 116 -11.95 -4.12 -10.04
C PHE A 116 -12.10 -4.85 -8.70
N GLN A 117 -12.28 -6.19 -8.73
CA GLN A 117 -12.47 -6.98 -7.51
C GLN A 117 -11.19 -7.01 -6.66
N GLU A 118 -10.03 -7.11 -7.29
CA GLU A 118 -8.73 -7.01 -6.61
C GLU A 118 -8.50 -5.63 -6.01
N PHE A 119 -8.78 -4.59 -6.78
CA PHE A 119 -8.65 -3.21 -6.35
C PHE A 119 -9.52 -2.88 -5.13
N VAL A 120 -10.81 -3.21 -5.19
CA VAL A 120 -11.76 -2.88 -4.11
C VAL A 120 -11.50 -3.72 -2.84
N LYS A 121 -11.02 -4.96 -2.98
CA LYS A 121 -10.59 -5.78 -1.84
C LYS A 121 -9.36 -5.19 -1.15
N ALA A 122 -8.36 -4.78 -1.91
CA ALA A 122 -7.18 -4.12 -1.36
C ALA A 122 -7.56 -2.82 -0.62
N LEU A 123 -8.40 -1.98 -1.24
CA LEU A 123 -8.92 -0.77 -0.58
C LEU A 123 -9.74 -1.08 0.68
N SER A 124 -10.54 -2.14 0.67
CA SER A 124 -11.32 -2.57 1.83
C SER A 124 -10.43 -2.86 3.03
N ILE A 125 -9.33 -3.61 2.81
CA ILE A 125 -8.36 -3.93 3.86
C ILE A 125 -7.63 -2.67 4.35
N LEU A 126 -7.15 -1.83 3.42
CA LEU A 126 -6.39 -0.63 3.74
C LEU A 126 -7.23 0.38 4.54
N CYS A 127 -8.45 0.65 4.09
CA CYS A 127 -9.33 1.67 4.66
C CYS A 127 -10.10 1.17 5.90
N ARG A 128 -10.58 -0.08 5.90
CA ARG A 128 -11.55 -0.56 6.89
C ARG A 128 -11.23 -1.94 7.48
N GLY A 129 -10.13 -2.55 7.04
CA GLY A 129 -9.68 -3.83 7.57
C GLY A 129 -9.31 -3.73 9.04
N THR A 130 -9.52 -4.85 9.73
CA THR A 130 -9.00 -5.11 11.06
C THR A 130 -7.47 -5.07 11.06
N MET A 131 -6.88 -4.94 12.25
CA MET A 131 -5.42 -5.00 12.41
C MET A 131 -4.83 -6.29 11.81
N ASP A 132 -5.54 -7.41 11.95
CA ASP A 132 -5.06 -8.70 11.45
C ASP A 132 -5.08 -8.75 9.92
N GLU A 133 -6.15 -8.27 9.27
CA GLU A 133 -6.20 -8.15 7.81
C GLU A 133 -5.08 -7.23 7.27
N LYS A 134 -4.81 -6.12 7.96
CA LYS A 134 -3.73 -5.19 7.58
C LYS A 134 -2.35 -5.82 7.74
N LEU A 135 -2.12 -6.58 8.81
CA LEU A 135 -0.86 -7.29 9.03
C LEU A 135 -0.63 -8.37 7.97
N ASP A 136 -1.67 -9.11 7.60
CA ASP A 136 -1.60 -10.13 6.56
C ASP A 136 -1.32 -9.51 5.19
N TRP A 137 -2.01 -8.41 4.85
CA TRP A 137 -1.74 -7.67 3.62
C TRP A 137 -0.33 -7.08 3.61
N LEU A 138 0.13 -6.51 4.73
CA LEU A 138 1.47 -5.96 4.85
C LEU A 138 2.54 -7.05 4.73
N TYR A 139 2.31 -8.24 5.29
CA TYR A 139 3.21 -9.38 5.11
C TYR A 139 3.33 -9.75 3.63
N LYS A 140 2.22 -9.72 2.88
CA LYS A 140 2.20 -9.92 1.42
C LYS A 140 3.08 -8.94 0.64
N LEU A 141 3.25 -7.71 1.13
CA LEU A 141 4.21 -6.75 0.55
C LEU A 141 5.64 -7.27 0.64
N TYR A 142 6.00 -7.88 1.77
CA TYR A 142 7.32 -8.47 1.97
C TYR A 142 7.44 -9.83 1.28
N ASP A 143 6.40 -10.66 1.23
CA ASP A 143 6.40 -11.97 0.57
C ASP A 143 5.23 -12.13 -0.42
N PRO A 144 5.31 -11.50 -1.61
CA PRO A 144 4.19 -11.51 -2.56
C PRO A 144 3.94 -12.88 -3.18
N LYS A 145 4.92 -13.78 -3.13
CA LYS A 145 4.84 -15.13 -3.71
C LYS A 145 4.45 -16.20 -2.69
N ASP A 146 4.08 -15.78 -1.48
CA ASP A 146 3.64 -16.65 -0.39
C ASP A 146 4.58 -17.85 -0.15
N LYS A 147 5.88 -17.56 -0.10
CA LYS A 147 6.91 -18.56 0.22
C LYS A 147 6.93 -18.90 1.72
N GLY A 148 6.26 -18.08 2.55
CA GLY A 148 6.21 -18.18 4.00
C GLY A 148 7.44 -17.58 4.70
N GLU A 149 8.35 -16.95 3.95
CA GLU A 149 9.64 -16.50 4.45
C GLU A 149 10.11 -15.20 3.78
N VAL A 150 10.44 -14.20 4.59
CA VAL A 150 11.03 -12.94 4.14
C VAL A 150 12.54 -12.97 4.33
N THR A 151 13.26 -12.78 3.23
CA THR A 151 14.73 -12.73 3.20
C THR A 151 15.26 -11.33 3.48
N TRP A 152 16.53 -11.22 3.89
CA TRP A 152 17.19 -9.92 4.13
C TRP A 152 17.14 -9.02 2.88
N HIS A 153 17.42 -9.56 1.70
CA HIS A 153 17.39 -8.82 0.44
C HIS A 153 16.01 -8.22 0.16
N ARG A 154 14.95 -8.98 0.47
CA ARG A 154 13.58 -8.53 0.25
C ARG A 154 13.17 -7.46 1.25
N LEU A 155 13.51 -7.63 2.53
CA LEU A 155 13.31 -6.59 3.54
C LEU A 155 14.05 -5.29 3.16
N TYR A 156 15.33 -5.41 2.77
CA TYR A 156 16.13 -4.27 2.33
C TYR A 156 15.47 -3.55 1.17
N TYR A 157 15.05 -4.28 0.13
CA TYR A 157 14.39 -3.72 -1.05
C TYR A 157 13.12 -2.95 -0.69
N VAL A 158 12.26 -3.48 0.19
CA VAL A 158 11.03 -2.77 0.61
C VAL A 158 11.35 -1.49 1.38
N ILE A 159 12.31 -1.54 2.32
CA ILE A 159 12.71 -0.36 3.12
C ILE A 159 13.31 0.73 2.23
N THR A 160 14.21 0.37 1.32
CA THR A 160 14.84 1.36 0.44
C THR A 160 13.85 1.95 -0.56
N SER A 161 12.93 1.14 -1.10
CA SER A 161 11.88 1.62 -2.01
C SER A 161 10.96 2.63 -1.34
N MET A 162 10.66 2.44 -0.05
CA MET A 162 9.88 3.41 0.72
C MET A 162 10.66 4.71 0.96
N ASP A 163 11.94 4.64 1.30
CA ASP A 163 12.79 5.83 1.47
C ASP A 163 12.90 6.62 0.15
N ASP A 164 12.98 5.93 -0.99
CA ASP A 164 13.10 6.54 -2.31
C ASP A 164 11.77 7.18 -2.76
N LEU A 165 10.62 6.60 -2.39
CA LEU A 165 9.29 7.19 -2.61
C LEU A 165 9.11 8.53 -1.90
N MET A 166 9.62 8.67 -0.67
CA MET A 166 9.55 9.96 0.05
C MET A 166 10.46 11.05 -0.56
N GLY A 167 11.34 10.64 -1.49
CA GLY A 167 12.14 11.54 -2.31
C GLY A 167 13.27 12.24 -1.58
N ARG A 168 14.11 12.96 -2.33
CA ARG A 168 15.30 13.68 -1.83
C ARG A 168 15.01 14.80 -0.81
N LYS A 169 13.73 15.16 -0.63
CA LYS A 169 13.28 16.16 0.35
C LYS A 169 12.91 15.56 1.71
N ALA A 170 12.72 14.24 1.80
CA ALA A 170 12.55 13.56 3.08
C ALA A 170 13.81 13.76 3.91
N LYS A 171 13.70 14.57 4.99
CA LYS A 171 14.80 14.76 5.93
C LYS A 171 14.64 13.78 7.09
N PRO A 172 15.70 13.03 7.43
CA PRO A 172 17.05 13.06 6.86
C PRO A 172 17.19 12.20 5.59
N SER A 173 18.04 12.65 4.65
CA SER A 173 18.51 11.82 3.54
C SER A 173 19.53 10.82 4.10
N TYR A 174 19.28 9.52 3.89
CA TYR A 174 20.13 8.44 4.40
C TYR A 174 21.16 8.02 3.36
N THR A 175 22.42 7.85 3.79
CA THR A 175 23.44 7.22 2.94
C THR A 175 23.12 5.74 2.73
N ARG A 176 23.76 5.11 1.74
CA ARG A 176 23.59 3.68 1.46
C ARG A 176 23.92 2.81 2.67
N GLU A 177 24.95 3.19 3.42
CA GLU A 177 25.41 2.53 4.64
C GLU A 177 24.38 2.66 5.76
N GLN A 178 23.78 3.85 5.93
CA GLN A 178 22.73 4.08 6.92
C GLN A 178 21.45 3.30 6.60
N LYS A 179 21.04 3.26 5.31
CA LYS A 179 19.92 2.42 4.86
C LYS A 179 20.19 0.94 5.15
N HIS A 180 21.41 0.48 4.87
CA HIS A 180 21.83 -0.91 5.14
C HIS A 180 21.82 -1.23 6.64
N GLU A 181 22.36 -0.34 7.48
CA GLU A 181 22.39 -0.52 8.93
C GLU A 181 20.97 -0.56 9.50
N ARG A 182 20.10 0.37 9.07
CA ARG A 182 18.68 0.39 9.47
C ARG A 182 17.98 -0.91 9.09
N ALA A 183 18.14 -1.37 7.85
CA ALA A 183 17.54 -2.63 7.40
C ALA A 183 18.09 -3.84 8.17
N SER A 184 19.39 -3.84 8.50
CA SER A 184 20.01 -4.90 9.30
C SER A 184 19.47 -4.95 10.73
N GLN A 185 19.29 -3.78 11.37
CA GLN A 185 18.67 -3.67 12.70
C GLN A 185 17.21 -4.15 12.68
N VAL A 186 16.45 -3.79 11.64
CA VAL A 186 15.08 -4.29 11.47
C VAL A 186 15.11 -5.80 11.26
N PHE A 187 15.98 -6.32 10.39
CA PHE A 187 16.06 -7.75 10.13
C PHE A 187 16.35 -8.55 11.40
N GLN A 188 17.35 -8.16 12.19
CA GLN A 188 17.70 -8.83 13.45
C GLN A 188 16.58 -8.79 14.48
N LYS A 189 15.79 -7.71 14.51
CA LYS A 189 14.64 -7.59 15.40
C LYS A 189 13.54 -8.59 15.07
N PHE A 190 13.34 -8.87 13.79
CA PHE A 190 12.31 -9.77 13.29
C PHE A 190 12.78 -11.22 13.15
N ASP A 191 14.06 -11.49 12.92
CA ASP A 191 14.64 -12.82 12.83
C ASP A 191 14.86 -13.44 14.21
N VAL A 192 13.76 -13.80 14.87
CA VAL A 192 13.80 -14.36 16.21
C VAL A 192 14.39 -15.77 16.17
N GLY A 193 15.51 -15.95 16.87
CA GLY A 193 16.27 -17.19 16.87
C GLY A 193 17.37 -17.25 15.80
N ASN A 194 17.63 -16.14 15.09
CA ASN A 194 18.72 -16.01 14.12
C ASN A 194 18.68 -17.11 13.05
N LYS A 195 17.49 -17.33 12.50
CA LYS A 195 17.17 -18.37 11.50
C LYS A 195 17.62 -17.97 10.09
N GLY A 196 18.07 -16.73 9.90
CA GLY A 196 18.41 -16.14 8.62
C GLY A 196 17.18 -15.75 7.78
N ARG A 197 15.97 -15.79 8.36
CA ARG A 197 14.71 -15.54 7.67
C ARG A 197 13.59 -15.17 8.63
N ILE A 198 12.65 -14.36 8.17
CA ILE A 198 11.53 -13.88 8.96
C ILE A 198 10.26 -14.61 8.52
N THR A 199 9.68 -15.40 9.43
CA THR A 199 8.40 -16.11 9.18
C THR A 199 7.21 -15.17 9.40
N LYS A 200 6.02 -15.56 8.92
CA LYS A 200 4.78 -14.80 9.15
C LYS A 200 4.49 -14.65 10.65
N GLU A 201 4.73 -15.68 11.43
CA GLU A 201 4.56 -15.68 12.89
C GLU A 201 5.50 -14.69 13.57
N ASP A 202 6.77 -14.64 13.15
CA ASP A 202 7.72 -13.65 13.67
C ASP A 202 7.27 -12.23 13.35
N PHE A 203 6.85 -12.01 12.09
CA PHE A 203 6.39 -10.72 11.62
C PHE A 203 5.20 -10.21 12.44
N ILE A 204 4.13 -11.00 12.53
CA ILE A 204 2.92 -10.65 13.27
C ILE A 204 3.24 -10.41 14.75
N ARG A 205 4.04 -11.28 15.37
CA ARG A 205 4.42 -11.15 16.78
C ARG A 205 5.14 -9.84 17.06
N ILE A 206 6.13 -9.50 16.25
CA ILE A 206 6.91 -8.27 16.45
C ILE A 206 6.05 -7.03 16.16
N CYS A 207 5.24 -7.04 15.09
CA CYS A 207 4.33 -5.94 14.80
C CYS A 207 3.30 -5.69 15.91
N LYS A 208 2.78 -6.75 16.56
CA LYS A 208 1.83 -6.63 17.67
C LYS A 208 2.50 -6.21 18.99
N THR A 209 3.77 -6.52 19.18
CA THR A 209 4.50 -6.21 20.43
C THR A 209 5.14 -4.83 20.39
N ASP A 210 5.60 -4.38 19.22
CA ASP A 210 6.23 -3.09 19.06
C ASP A 210 5.19 -1.98 18.85
N ARG A 211 4.99 -1.15 19.88
CA ARG A 211 4.02 -0.05 19.84
C ARG A 211 4.29 0.95 18.72
N THR A 212 5.54 1.16 18.32
CA THR A 212 5.86 2.09 17.26
C THR A 212 5.45 1.55 15.90
N ILE A 213 5.70 0.26 15.62
CA ILE A 213 5.21 -0.42 14.42
C ILE A 213 3.68 -0.47 14.41
N LEU A 214 3.06 -0.78 15.55
CA LEU A 214 1.61 -0.90 15.64
C LEU A 214 0.91 0.43 15.41
N ASN A 215 1.42 1.52 16.00
CA ASN A 215 0.92 2.87 15.75
C ASN A 215 1.11 3.26 14.28
N SER A 216 2.21 2.80 13.69
CA SER A 216 2.52 3.04 12.29
C SER A 216 1.50 2.37 11.36
N ILE A 217 1.24 1.09 11.56
CA ILE A 217 0.26 0.33 10.77
C ILE A 217 -1.16 0.88 10.96
N SER A 218 -1.49 1.32 12.17
CA SER A 218 -2.77 2.01 12.45
C SER A 218 -2.94 3.29 11.62
N ALA A 219 -1.84 4.00 11.34
CA ALA A 219 -1.84 5.24 10.57
C ALA A 219 -1.96 5.03 9.04
N LEU A 220 -1.93 3.79 8.52
CA LEU A 220 -2.20 3.50 7.11
C LEU A 220 -3.58 4.02 6.66
N TYR A 221 -4.52 4.19 7.59
CA TYR A 221 -5.84 4.80 7.35
C TYR A 221 -5.75 6.25 6.85
N THR A 222 -4.73 7.00 7.25
CA THR A 222 -4.66 8.46 7.05
C THR A 222 -4.13 8.85 5.65
N ILE A 223 -3.80 7.89 4.80
CA ILE A 223 -3.19 8.13 3.47
C ILE A 223 -4.25 8.38 2.39
N LEU A 224 -5.52 8.03 2.63
CA LEU A 224 -6.62 8.33 1.71
C LEU A 224 -7.60 9.30 2.38
N PRO A 225 -7.82 10.50 1.82
CA PRO A 225 -8.68 11.49 2.44
C PRO A 225 -10.10 10.95 2.59
N GLY A 226 -10.68 11.20 3.76
CA GLY A 226 -12.12 11.04 4.01
C GLY A 226 -12.94 12.15 3.36
#